data_AF-A0A0J6VDP2-F1
#
_entry.id   AF-A0A0J6VDP2-F1
#
_cell.length_a   1.000
_cell.length_b   1.000
_cell.length_c   1.000
_cell.angle_alpha   90.00
_cell.angle_beta   90.00
_cell.angle_gamma   90.00
#
_symmetry.space_group_name_H-M   'P 1'
#
loop_
_entity.id
_entity.type
_entity.pdbx_description
1 polymer ?
#
loop_
_entity_poly.entity_id
_entity_poly.type
_entity_poly.pdbx_seq_one_letter_code
_entity_poly.pdbx_strand_id
1 'polypeptide(L)'
;MSLEIESLHIADPAEAWTRAGFRVDSDVDSDVDHVCRVGGVRVRLIGRSRGSGIVGWTLRGLPPGSRPADVDGIPTASSQADAPAPAAHPNGVTAIDHVVLMSPDLDRTVRALVALGVHPRRERDAEIGGRPIRQIFFRFSDVVIEVVGSPGTAGSGPATLWGITYVVTDIDATAAFLGERTTAVKQAVQPGRRITTLRHRDVGMSVRTAMISPRRDR
;
A
#
# COMPACT_ATOMS: atom_id res chain seq x y z
N MET A 1 10.30 6.77 18.35
CA MET A 1 10.23 6.66 16.88
C MET A 1 8.90 6.01 16.52
N SER A 2 8.22 6.48 15.47
CA SER A 2 7.03 5.84 14.90
C SER A 2 7.43 4.67 14.00
N LEU A 3 6.62 3.61 13.97
CA LEU A 3 6.76 2.52 12.99
C LEU A 3 6.36 3.04 11.60
N GLU A 4 7.15 2.73 10.59
CA GLU A 4 6.94 3.21 9.21
C GLU A 4 7.27 2.14 8.18
N ILE A 5 6.62 2.22 7.01
CA ILE A 5 7.04 1.45 5.84
C ILE A 5 8.24 2.18 5.22
N GLU A 6 9.40 1.54 5.22
CA GLU A 6 10.55 2.00 4.44
C GLU A 6 10.37 1.65 2.96
N SER A 7 9.93 0.42 2.69
CA SER A 7 9.64 0.00 1.33
C SER A 7 8.54 -1.04 1.19
N LEU A 8 7.94 -1.06 0.00
CA LEU A 8 7.10 -2.15 -0.50
C LEU A 8 7.86 -2.91 -1.59
N HIS A 9 7.84 -4.23 -1.54
CA HIS A 9 8.45 -5.09 -2.54
C HIS A 9 7.36 -5.62 -3.47
N ILE A 10 7.41 -5.23 -4.73
CA ILE A 10 6.35 -5.52 -5.70
C ILE A 10 6.94 -6.31 -6.86
N ALA A 11 6.38 -7.49 -7.10
CA ALA A 11 6.83 -8.40 -8.16
C ALA A 11 6.25 -8.02 -9.53
N ASP A 12 6.29 -6.72 -9.84
CA ASP A 12 5.93 -6.16 -11.14
C ASP A 12 7.18 -5.75 -11.92
N PRO A 13 7.10 -5.73 -13.26
CA PRO A 13 8.13 -5.14 -14.09
C PRO A 13 8.02 -3.60 -14.10
N ALA A 14 9.14 -2.89 -14.25
CA ALA A 14 9.22 -1.44 -14.20
C ALA A 14 8.37 -0.74 -15.28
N GLU A 15 8.23 -1.36 -16.46
CA GLU A 15 7.48 -0.84 -17.58
C GLU A 15 5.99 -0.74 -17.26
N ALA A 16 5.45 -1.65 -16.44
CA ALA A 16 4.05 -1.60 -16.02
C ALA A 16 3.75 -0.35 -15.19
N TRP A 17 4.67 -0.01 -14.29
CA TRP A 17 4.56 1.17 -13.43
C TRP A 17 4.79 2.46 -14.22
N THR A 18 5.73 2.44 -15.16
CA THR A 18 5.97 3.57 -16.08
C THR A 18 4.73 3.85 -16.93
N ARG A 19 4.07 2.82 -17.48
CA ARG A 19 2.80 2.97 -18.25
C ARG A 19 1.66 3.54 -17.42
N ALA A 20 1.66 3.31 -16.11
CA ALA A 20 0.71 3.89 -15.16
C ALA A 20 1.08 5.33 -14.73
N GLY A 21 2.16 5.90 -15.30
CA GLY A 21 2.59 7.26 -15.06
C GLY A 21 3.38 7.46 -13.77
N PHE A 22 3.94 6.39 -13.19
CA PHE A 22 4.93 6.52 -12.12
C PHE A 22 6.32 6.79 -12.71
N ARG A 23 7.01 7.79 -12.17
CA ARG A 23 8.47 7.89 -12.31
C ARG A 23 9.16 6.69 -11.67
N VAL A 24 9.90 5.93 -12.47
CA VAL A 24 10.72 4.79 -12.04
C VAL A 24 12.18 5.13 -12.35
N ASP A 25 13.03 5.03 -11.35
CA ASP A 25 14.49 5.22 -11.47
C ASP A 25 15.19 3.85 -11.34
N SER A 26 16.39 3.70 -11.89
CA SER A 26 17.25 2.55 -11.59
C SER A 26 17.74 2.65 -10.14
N ASP A 27 17.68 1.55 -9.38
CA ASP A 27 18.24 1.55 -8.02
C ASP A 27 19.75 1.25 -8.12
N VAL A 28 20.56 2.28 -7.92
CA VAL A 28 22.02 2.18 -8.08
C VAL A 28 22.68 1.47 -6.88
N ASP A 29 21.95 1.33 -5.78
CA ASP A 29 22.47 0.90 -4.48
C ASP A 29 21.90 -0.46 -3.99
N SER A 30 21.09 -1.17 -4.79
CA SER A 30 20.48 -2.45 -4.36
C SER A 30 20.43 -3.52 -5.45
N ASP A 31 20.29 -4.80 -5.03
CA ASP A 31 20.04 -5.97 -5.90
C ASP A 31 18.66 -5.91 -6.61
N VAL A 32 17.97 -4.77 -6.59
CA VAL A 32 16.68 -4.56 -7.24
C VAL A 32 16.87 -3.61 -8.40
N ASP A 33 16.41 -3.99 -9.59
CA ASP A 33 16.72 -3.22 -10.81
C ASP A 33 16.09 -1.81 -10.81
N HIS A 34 14.94 -1.63 -10.12
CA HIS A 34 14.11 -0.43 -10.26
C HIS A 34 13.36 -0.01 -9.00
N VAL A 35 13.30 1.31 -8.78
CA VAL A 35 12.60 1.92 -7.63
C VAL A 35 11.69 3.07 -8.06
N CYS A 36 10.50 3.13 -7.48
CA CYS A 36 9.58 4.25 -7.55
C CYS A 36 9.46 4.89 -6.16
N ARG A 37 9.71 6.20 -6.02
CA ARG A 37 9.70 6.90 -4.73
C ARG A 37 8.40 7.67 -4.54
N VAL A 38 7.51 7.15 -3.71
CA VAL A 38 6.18 7.74 -3.46
C VAL A 38 6.13 8.32 -2.05
N GLY A 39 6.15 9.65 -1.93
CA GLY A 39 6.35 10.31 -0.65
C GLY A 39 7.64 9.82 0.02
N GLY A 40 7.55 9.40 1.28
CA GLY A 40 8.65 8.82 2.04
C GLY A 40 8.85 7.31 1.88
N VAL A 41 8.18 6.65 0.91
CA VAL A 41 8.22 5.18 0.75
C VAL A 41 8.89 4.80 -0.57
N ARG A 42 9.79 3.81 -0.52
CA ARG A 42 10.36 3.17 -1.72
C ARG A 42 9.46 2.04 -2.19
N VAL A 43 9.01 2.09 -3.43
CA VAL A 43 8.38 0.95 -4.09
C VAL A 43 9.43 0.26 -4.95
N ARG A 44 9.91 -0.88 -4.47
CA ARG A 44 10.95 -1.69 -5.13
C ARG A 44 10.28 -2.67 -6.09
N LEU A 45 10.62 -2.57 -7.37
CA LEU A 45 10.05 -3.37 -8.46
C LEU A 45 11.01 -4.52 -8.76
N ILE A 46 10.70 -5.71 -8.23
CA ILE A 46 11.63 -6.85 -8.18
C ILE A 46 11.38 -7.89 -9.30
N GLY A 47 10.48 -7.58 -10.23
CA GLY A 47 10.16 -8.44 -11.36
C GLY A 47 9.33 -9.69 -11.03
N ARG A 48 8.73 -10.27 -12.07
CA ARG A 48 7.77 -11.40 -11.93
C ARG A 48 8.42 -12.74 -11.60
N SER A 49 9.73 -12.88 -11.79
CA SER A 49 10.47 -14.07 -11.35
C SER A 49 10.44 -14.26 -9.82
N ARG A 50 10.08 -13.21 -9.07
CA ARG A 50 9.97 -13.20 -7.61
C ARG A 50 8.53 -13.34 -7.08
N GLY A 51 7.54 -13.51 -7.96
CA GLY A 51 6.14 -13.73 -7.57
C GLY A 51 5.16 -12.80 -8.29
N SER A 52 4.07 -12.41 -7.60
CA SER A 52 3.04 -11.50 -8.11
C SER A 52 2.46 -10.67 -6.97
N GLY A 53 2.11 -9.41 -7.24
CA GLY A 53 1.56 -8.50 -6.25
C GLY A 53 2.62 -7.89 -5.33
N ILE A 54 2.19 -7.49 -4.14
CA ILE A 54 3.07 -7.01 -3.07
C ILE A 54 3.54 -8.25 -2.29
N VAL A 55 4.81 -8.59 -2.39
CA VAL A 55 5.37 -9.84 -1.85
C VAL A 55 6.04 -9.66 -0.49
N GLY A 56 6.11 -8.43 0.01
CA GLY A 56 6.68 -8.11 1.32
C GLY A 56 6.92 -6.62 1.48
N TRP A 57 7.48 -6.26 2.62
CA TRP A 57 7.86 -4.90 2.95
C TRP A 57 9.14 -4.84 3.78
N THR A 58 9.71 -3.65 3.86
CA THR A 58 10.76 -3.33 4.83
C THR A 58 10.22 -2.25 5.76
N LEU A 59 10.40 -2.45 7.06
CA LEU A 59 9.92 -1.54 8.09
C LEU A 59 11.08 -0.83 8.78
N ARG A 60 10.81 0.37 9.28
CA ARG A 60 11.73 1.12 10.15
C ARG A 60 11.00 1.65 11.38
N GLY A 61 11.76 1.99 12.42
CA GLY A 61 11.17 2.43 13.69
C GLY A 61 10.55 1.30 14.52
N LEU A 62 10.99 0.05 14.29
CA LEU A 62 10.60 -1.12 15.08
C LEU A 62 11.07 -0.97 16.55
N PRO A 63 10.37 -1.62 17.51
CA PRO A 63 10.80 -1.65 18.91
C PRO A 63 12.26 -2.14 19.05
N PRO A 64 13.03 -1.63 20.03
CA PRO A 64 14.40 -2.08 20.25
C PRO A 64 14.50 -3.61 20.37
N GLY A 65 15.48 -4.21 19.68
CA GLY A 65 15.66 -5.67 19.65
C GLY A 65 14.70 -6.43 18.72
N SER A 66 13.66 -5.78 18.18
CA SER A 66 12.72 -6.42 17.24
C SER A 66 13.32 -6.51 15.84
N ARG A 67 13.36 -7.72 15.28
CA ARG A 67 13.83 -8.04 13.92
C ARG A 67 12.91 -9.12 13.30
N PRO A 68 11.63 -8.78 13.04
CA PRO A 68 10.70 -9.76 12.49
C PRO A 68 11.11 -10.11 11.07
N ALA A 69 11.23 -11.41 10.78
CA ALA A 69 11.34 -11.91 9.40
C ALA A 69 9.97 -12.04 8.73
N ASP A 70 8.89 -12.06 9.53
CA ASP A 70 7.52 -12.30 9.12
C ASP A 70 6.55 -11.51 10.00
N VAL A 71 5.44 -11.06 9.41
CA VAL A 71 4.29 -10.49 10.12
C VAL A 71 3.03 -11.16 9.58
N ASP A 72 2.60 -12.24 10.25
CA ASP A 72 1.42 -13.04 9.90
C ASP A 72 1.44 -13.58 8.46
N GLY A 73 2.60 -14.09 8.03
CA GLY A 73 2.82 -14.61 6.69
C GLY A 73 3.30 -13.57 5.67
N ILE A 74 3.47 -12.31 6.06
CA ILE A 74 4.04 -11.26 5.22
C ILE A 74 5.56 -11.19 5.45
N PRO A 75 6.39 -11.51 4.44
CA PRO A 75 7.83 -11.33 4.52
C PRO A 75 8.19 -9.90 4.91
N THR A 76 8.91 -9.78 6.03
CA THR A 76 9.24 -8.51 6.65
C THR A 76 10.72 -8.39 6.85
N ALA A 77 11.30 -7.28 6.41
CA ALA A 77 12.67 -6.90 6.73
C ALA A 77 12.66 -5.64 7.60
N SER A 78 13.81 -5.36 8.23
CA SER A 78 14.02 -4.11 8.97
C SER A 78 15.15 -3.29 8.34
N SER A 79 14.98 -1.98 8.25
CA SER A 79 16.02 -1.07 7.77
C SER A 79 16.11 0.17 8.67
N GLN A 80 17.28 0.81 8.67
CA GLN A 80 17.51 2.13 9.25
C GLN A 80 17.75 3.20 8.18
N ALA A 81 17.52 2.87 6.90
CA ALA A 81 17.69 3.81 5.82
C ALA A 81 16.74 5.01 5.95
N ASP A 82 17.28 6.19 5.67
CA ASP A 82 16.51 7.43 5.67
C ASP A 82 15.43 7.42 4.59
N ALA A 83 14.43 8.28 4.80
CA ALA A 83 13.33 8.46 3.85
C ALA A 83 13.92 8.97 2.54
N PRO A 84 13.53 8.42 1.38
CA PRO A 84 13.94 8.99 0.11
C PRO A 84 13.34 10.39 -0.05
N ALA A 85 14.03 11.25 -0.81
CA ALA A 85 13.39 12.45 -1.35
C ALA A 85 12.24 12.01 -2.30
N PRO A 86 11.02 12.60 -2.18
CA PRO A 86 9.90 12.27 -3.04
C PRO A 86 10.20 12.50 -4.52
N ALA A 87 9.67 11.66 -5.40
CA ALA A 87 9.73 11.89 -6.84
C ALA A 87 8.46 12.59 -7.35
N ALA A 88 8.58 13.36 -8.44
CA ALA A 88 7.43 13.87 -9.17
C ALA A 88 6.97 12.82 -10.20
N HIS A 89 5.70 12.43 -10.15
CA HIS A 89 5.13 11.43 -11.05
C HIS A 89 4.22 12.10 -12.10
N PRO A 90 4.31 11.72 -13.40
CA PRO A 90 3.39 12.19 -14.43
C PRO A 90 1.90 11.98 -14.11
N ASN A 91 1.55 10.92 -13.38
CA ASN A 91 0.17 10.65 -12.94
C ASN A 91 -0.29 11.48 -11.73
N GLY A 92 0.53 12.42 -11.23
CA GLY A 92 0.16 13.31 -10.13
C GLY A 92 0.16 12.68 -8.73
N VAL A 93 0.60 11.43 -8.58
CA VAL A 93 0.77 10.79 -7.26
C VAL A 93 1.79 11.56 -6.42
N THR A 94 1.54 11.66 -5.11
CA THR A 94 2.41 12.37 -4.15
C THR A 94 2.73 11.55 -2.90
N ALA A 95 1.81 10.69 -2.46
CA ALA A 95 1.99 9.89 -1.26
C ALA A 95 1.17 8.59 -1.31
N ILE A 96 1.46 7.65 -0.41
CA ILE A 96 0.60 6.50 -0.14
C ILE A 96 -0.40 6.88 0.94
N ASP A 97 -1.69 6.79 0.63
CA ASP A 97 -2.77 7.00 1.61
C ASP A 97 -2.90 5.79 2.53
N HIS A 98 -3.05 4.61 1.93
CA HIS A 98 -3.15 3.34 2.64
C HIS A 98 -2.70 2.14 1.82
N VAL A 99 -2.27 1.11 2.55
CA VAL A 99 -2.04 -0.25 2.04
C VAL A 99 -3.09 -1.17 2.65
N VAL A 100 -3.76 -1.95 1.80
CA VAL A 100 -4.75 -2.94 2.22
C VAL A 100 -4.05 -4.26 2.53
N LEU A 101 -4.30 -4.79 3.71
CA LEU A 101 -3.85 -6.09 4.17
C LEU A 101 -5.07 -7.01 4.31
N MET A 102 -5.12 -8.09 3.54
CA MET A 102 -6.17 -9.09 3.64
C MET A 102 -5.78 -10.15 4.66
N SER A 103 -6.64 -10.36 5.65
CA SER A 103 -6.42 -11.28 6.76
C SER A 103 -7.46 -12.41 6.75
N PRO A 104 -7.03 -13.67 6.84
CA PRO A 104 -7.92 -14.81 7.08
C PRO A 104 -8.28 -14.99 8.57
N ASP A 105 -7.59 -14.30 9.48
CA ASP A 105 -7.78 -14.34 10.94
C ASP A 105 -7.40 -12.97 11.52
N LEU A 106 -8.41 -12.12 11.71
CA LEU A 106 -8.21 -10.73 12.13
C LEU A 106 -7.50 -10.63 13.47
N ASP A 107 -7.84 -11.48 14.44
CA ASP A 107 -7.26 -11.42 15.77
C ASP A 107 -5.78 -11.78 15.74
N ARG A 108 -5.40 -12.76 14.89
CA ARG A 108 -3.99 -13.14 14.70
C ARG A 108 -3.19 -12.03 14.03
N THR A 109 -3.72 -11.42 12.96
CA THR A 109 -3.06 -10.29 12.31
C THR A 109 -2.93 -9.08 13.24
N VAL A 110 -3.98 -8.76 14.01
CA VAL A 110 -3.95 -7.66 14.99
C VAL A 110 -2.89 -7.91 16.05
N ARG A 111 -2.79 -9.12 16.61
CA ARG A 111 -1.73 -9.47 17.56
C ARG A 111 -0.34 -9.31 16.94
N ALA A 112 -0.15 -9.75 15.70
CA ALA A 112 1.13 -9.61 15.00
C ALA A 112 1.53 -8.14 14.81
N LEU A 113 0.59 -7.27 14.43
CA LEU A 113 0.84 -5.83 14.30
C LEU A 113 1.09 -5.16 15.66
N VAL A 114 0.38 -5.56 16.71
CA VAL A 114 0.62 -5.07 18.08
C VAL A 114 2.02 -5.43 18.57
N ALA A 115 2.55 -6.59 18.21
CA ALA A 115 3.93 -6.98 18.52
C ALA A 115 4.98 -6.07 17.84
N LEU A 116 4.61 -5.32 16.80
CA LEU A 116 5.44 -4.28 16.18
C LEU A 116 5.33 -2.91 16.89
N GLY A 117 4.53 -2.81 17.95
CA GLY A 117 4.36 -1.57 18.73
C GLY A 117 3.30 -0.61 18.18
N VAL A 118 2.39 -1.07 17.32
CA VAL A 118 1.25 -0.28 16.82
C VAL A 118 -0.08 -0.84 17.28
N HIS A 119 -1.05 0.03 17.56
CA HIS A 119 -2.38 -0.37 18.02
C HIS A 119 -3.47 0.03 17.01
N PRO A 120 -4.59 -0.72 16.94
CA PRO A 120 -5.76 -0.32 16.18
C PRO A 120 -6.21 1.09 16.55
N ARG A 121 -6.53 1.91 15.55
CA ARG A 121 -7.01 3.28 15.72
C ARG A 121 -8.51 3.41 15.50
N ARG A 122 -9.06 2.53 14.67
CA ARG A 122 -10.47 2.49 14.31
C ARG A 122 -10.82 1.10 13.81
N GLU A 123 -12.05 0.69 14.08
CA GLU A 123 -12.67 -0.49 13.48
C GLU A 123 -13.98 -0.10 12.81
N ARG A 124 -14.35 -0.83 11.77
CA ARG A 124 -15.64 -0.67 11.08
C ARG A 124 -16.09 -1.98 10.47
N ASP A 125 -17.32 -2.36 10.76
CA ASP A 125 -18.04 -3.40 10.03
C ASP A 125 -18.65 -2.83 8.74
N ALA A 126 -18.58 -3.60 7.66
CA ALA A 126 -19.12 -3.26 6.35
C ALA A 126 -19.52 -4.53 5.59
N GLU A 127 -20.03 -4.36 4.37
CA GLU A 127 -20.36 -5.47 3.48
C GLU A 127 -19.70 -5.27 2.11
N ILE A 128 -19.13 -6.34 1.55
CA ILE A 128 -18.62 -6.39 0.18
C ILE A 128 -19.27 -7.57 -0.53
N GLY A 129 -20.03 -7.30 -1.60
CA GLY A 129 -20.74 -8.34 -2.35
C GLY A 129 -21.71 -9.15 -1.49
N GLY A 130 -22.37 -8.51 -0.52
CA GLY A 130 -23.28 -9.15 0.43
C GLY A 130 -22.61 -10.00 1.52
N ARG A 131 -21.27 -9.96 1.61
CA ARG A 131 -20.52 -10.66 2.67
C ARG A 131 -20.08 -9.68 3.74
N PRO A 132 -20.29 -9.98 5.03
CA PRO A 132 -19.82 -9.14 6.11
C PRO A 132 -18.29 -9.15 6.13
N ILE A 133 -17.71 -7.96 6.29
CA ILE A 133 -16.29 -7.74 6.48
C ILE A 133 -16.08 -6.81 7.67
N ARG A 134 -14.91 -6.94 8.30
CA ARG A 134 -14.42 -5.97 9.28
C ARG A 134 -13.13 -5.35 8.78
N GLN A 135 -13.04 -4.04 8.94
CA GLN A 135 -11.87 -3.25 8.59
C GLN A 135 -11.27 -2.66 9.87
N ILE A 136 -9.99 -2.93 10.09
CA ILE A 136 -9.23 -2.48 11.27
C ILE A 136 -8.08 -1.61 10.78
N PHE A 137 -8.02 -0.37 11.26
CA PHE A 137 -7.09 0.64 10.75
C PHE A 137 -5.94 0.86 11.71
N PHE A 138 -4.71 0.74 11.21
CA PHE A 138 -3.47 1.07 11.92
C PHE A 138 -2.78 2.27 11.26
N ARG A 139 -1.86 2.91 11.99
CA ARG A 139 -1.08 4.05 11.50
C ARG A 139 0.41 3.75 11.53
N PHE A 140 1.04 3.76 10.37
CA PHE A 140 2.48 3.58 10.16
C PHE A 140 3.06 4.92 9.71
N SER A 141 3.31 5.81 10.67
CA SER A 141 3.68 7.21 10.43
C SER A 141 2.76 7.87 9.41
N ASP A 142 3.17 8.07 8.16
CA ASP A 142 2.38 8.70 7.11
C ASP A 142 1.44 7.78 6.31
N VAL A 143 1.53 6.46 6.48
CA VAL A 143 0.70 5.46 5.78
C VAL A 143 -0.32 4.80 6.72
N VAL A 144 -1.55 4.59 6.25
CA VAL A 144 -2.54 3.77 6.96
C VAL A 144 -2.41 2.31 6.51
N ILE A 145 -2.49 1.37 7.46
CA ILE A 145 -2.68 -0.06 7.12
C ILE A 145 -4.14 -0.39 7.39
N GLU A 146 -4.85 -0.76 6.34
CA GLU A 146 -6.25 -1.18 6.40
C GLU A 146 -6.29 -2.71 6.37
N VAL A 147 -6.45 -3.31 7.55
CA VAL A 147 -6.60 -4.76 7.70
C VAL A 147 -8.06 -5.13 7.43
N VAL A 148 -8.31 -6.04 6.49
CA VAL A 148 -9.64 -6.46 6.06
C VAL A 148 -9.77 -7.97 6.20
N GLY A 149 -10.84 -8.44 6.82
CA GLY A 149 -11.14 -9.86 6.96
C GLY A 149 -12.60 -10.12 7.32
N SER A 150 -13.01 -11.39 7.31
CA SER A 150 -14.35 -11.79 7.74
C SER A 150 -14.43 -11.83 9.27
N PRO A 151 -15.40 -11.15 9.91
CA PRO A 151 -15.53 -11.20 11.36
C PRO A 151 -15.86 -12.62 11.85
N GLY A 152 -15.30 -13.02 12.99
CA GLY A 152 -15.53 -14.33 13.60
C GLY A 152 -14.96 -15.53 12.81
N THR A 153 -14.18 -15.29 11.76
CA THR A 153 -13.48 -16.33 11.00
C THR A 153 -12.03 -16.44 11.45
N ALA A 154 -11.54 -17.67 11.62
CA ALA A 154 -10.15 -17.98 11.95
C ALA A 154 -9.55 -18.96 10.92
N GLY A 155 -9.21 -18.44 9.75
CA GLY A 155 -8.57 -19.21 8.69
C GLY A 155 -7.06 -19.41 8.92
N SER A 156 -6.51 -20.53 8.45
CA SER A 156 -5.11 -20.92 8.66
C SER A 156 -4.10 -20.35 7.65
N GLY A 157 -4.58 -19.74 6.55
CA GLY A 157 -3.70 -19.16 5.53
C GLY A 157 -2.94 -17.92 6.01
N PRO A 158 -1.93 -17.43 5.26
CA PRO A 158 -1.21 -16.20 5.60
C PRO A 158 -2.07 -14.95 5.32
N ALA A 159 -1.77 -13.86 6.02
CA ALA A 159 -2.19 -12.53 5.59
C ALA A 159 -1.41 -12.10 4.34
N THR A 160 -2.00 -11.21 3.53
CA THR A 160 -1.39 -10.73 2.29
C THR A 160 -1.56 -9.24 2.11
N LEU A 161 -0.55 -8.57 1.56
CA LEU A 161 -0.65 -7.19 1.09
C LEU A 161 -1.32 -7.19 -0.29
N TRP A 162 -2.44 -6.48 -0.42
CA TRP A 162 -3.37 -6.70 -1.53
C TRP A 162 -3.46 -5.55 -2.53
N GLY A 163 -3.43 -4.32 -2.03
CA GLY A 163 -3.62 -3.14 -2.86
C GLY A 163 -3.13 -1.87 -2.18
N ILE A 164 -2.93 -0.83 -2.99
CA ILE A 164 -2.40 0.46 -2.55
C ILE A 164 -3.31 1.55 -3.07
N THR A 165 -3.62 2.51 -2.20
CA THR A 165 -4.28 3.74 -2.59
C THR A 165 -3.32 4.90 -2.44
N TYR A 166 -3.21 5.71 -3.50
CA TYR A 166 -2.29 6.83 -3.58
C TYR A 166 -3.02 8.16 -3.48
N VAL A 167 -2.42 9.10 -2.74
CA VAL A 167 -2.83 10.50 -2.78
C VAL A 167 -2.30 11.12 -4.07
N VAL A 168 -3.18 11.82 -4.79
CA VAL A 168 -2.83 12.60 -5.98
C VAL A 168 -3.08 14.08 -5.77
N THR A 169 -2.31 14.95 -6.41
CA THR A 169 -2.46 16.40 -6.30
C THR A 169 -3.83 16.87 -6.83
N ASP A 170 -4.21 16.36 -8.00
CA ASP A 170 -5.50 16.64 -8.64
C ASP A 170 -6.08 15.34 -9.22
N ILE A 171 -7.23 14.93 -8.69
CA ILE A 171 -7.90 13.68 -9.06
C ILE A 171 -8.51 13.72 -10.46
N ASP A 172 -8.97 14.89 -10.91
CA ASP A 172 -9.57 15.03 -12.24
C ASP A 172 -8.48 15.07 -13.31
N ALA A 173 -7.36 15.77 -13.04
CA ALA A 173 -6.18 15.73 -13.90
C ALA A 173 -5.58 14.32 -13.99
N THR A 174 -5.52 13.60 -12.86
CA THR A 174 -5.07 12.20 -12.84
C THR A 174 -5.98 11.30 -13.68
N ALA A 175 -7.30 11.44 -13.52
CA ALA A 175 -8.27 10.65 -14.28
C ALA A 175 -8.19 10.96 -15.78
N ALA A 176 -8.04 12.23 -16.16
CA ALA A 176 -7.83 12.64 -17.54
C ALA A 176 -6.53 12.05 -18.13
N PHE A 177 -5.42 12.09 -17.37
CA PHE A 177 -4.14 11.50 -17.79
C PHE A 177 -4.22 9.98 -18.00
N LEU A 178 -4.91 9.26 -17.11
CA LEU A 178 -5.04 7.81 -17.19
C LEU A 178 -6.10 7.37 -18.22
N GLY A 179 -7.07 8.24 -18.52
CA GLY A 179 -8.15 8.00 -19.47
C GLY A 179 -9.04 6.81 -19.07
N GLU A 180 -9.43 6.00 -20.06
CA GLU A 180 -10.31 4.84 -19.91
C GLU A 180 -9.79 3.74 -18.95
N ARG A 181 -8.49 3.80 -18.62
CA ARG A 181 -7.83 2.91 -17.65
C ARG A 181 -8.26 3.18 -16.21
N THR A 182 -9.13 4.13 -15.94
CA THR A 182 -9.71 4.35 -14.61
C THR A 182 -11.22 4.15 -14.62
N THR A 183 -11.79 3.94 -13.44
CA THR A 183 -13.24 4.10 -13.24
C THR A 183 -13.62 5.58 -13.26
N ALA A 184 -14.90 5.91 -13.35
CA ALA A 184 -15.35 7.28 -13.12
C ALA A 184 -14.92 7.77 -11.73
N VAL A 185 -14.49 9.03 -11.64
CA VAL A 185 -14.22 9.70 -10.35
C VAL A 185 -15.53 9.81 -9.58
N LYS A 186 -15.52 9.41 -8.31
CA LYS A 186 -16.69 9.44 -7.43
C LYS A 186 -16.32 9.94 -6.04
N GLN A 187 -17.34 10.24 -5.23
CA GLN A 187 -17.12 10.53 -3.81
C GLN A 187 -16.49 9.32 -3.12
N ALA A 188 -15.45 9.57 -2.34
CA ALA A 188 -14.84 8.57 -1.49
C ALA A 188 -15.68 8.41 -0.21
N VAL A 189 -15.51 7.28 0.47
CA VAL A 189 -16.16 7.06 1.78
C VAL A 189 -15.58 8.03 2.83
N GLN A 190 -14.35 8.50 2.64
CA GLN A 190 -13.74 9.55 3.42
C GLN A 190 -14.38 10.91 3.06
N PRO A 191 -15.03 11.61 4.01
CA PRO A 191 -15.74 12.86 3.72
C PRO A 191 -14.87 13.90 3.02
N GLY A 192 -15.45 14.54 2.00
CA GLY A 192 -14.81 15.62 1.23
C GLY A 192 -13.70 15.17 0.27
N ARG A 193 -13.44 13.86 0.16
CA ARG A 193 -12.46 13.30 -0.79
C ARG A 193 -13.15 12.61 -1.95
N ARG A 194 -12.45 12.56 -3.08
CA ARG A 194 -12.89 11.85 -4.29
C ARG A 194 -11.89 10.75 -4.63
N ILE A 195 -12.37 9.66 -5.22
CA ILE A 195 -11.57 8.48 -5.53
C ILE A 195 -11.86 7.99 -6.96
N THR A 196 -10.84 7.43 -7.60
CA THR A 196 -10.98 6.56 -8.76
C THR A 196 -10.12 5.31 -8.61
N THR A 197 -10.51 4.22 -9.24
CA THR A 197 -9.74 2.97 -9.26
C THR A 197 -9.07 2.82 -10.63
N LEU A 198 -7.76 2.58 -10.62
CA LEU A 198 -7.01 2.21 -11.82
C LEU A 198 -7.36 0.75 -12.17
N ARG A 199 -7.71 0.51 -13.43
CA ARG A 199 -7.78 -0.80 -14.06
C ARG A 199 -6.34 -1.31 -14.25
N HIS A 200 -5.72 -1.67 -13.13
CA HIS A 200 -4.28 -1.92 -13.02
C HIS A 200 -3.78 -2.99 -14.02
N ARG A 201 -4.63 -3.94 -14.39
CA ARG A 201 -4.30 -4.97 -15.39
C ARG A 201 -4.11 -4.41 -16.80
N ASP A 202 -4.81 -3.33 -17.16
CA ASP A 202 -4.73 -2.70 -18.49
C ASP A 202 -3.37 -2.02 -18.70
N VAL A 203 -2.64 -1.72 -17.63
CA VAL A 203 -1.25 -1.23 -17.66
C VAL A 203 -0.23 -2.31 -17.31
N GLY A 204 -0.68 -3.53 -17.00
CA GLY A 204 0.17 -4.68 -16.68
C GLY A 204 0.68 -4.73 -15.23
N MET A 205 0.14 -3.91 -14.33
CA MET A 205 0.44 -3.96 -12.89
C MET A 205 -0.32 -5.10 -12.23
N SER A 206 0.31 -5.85 -11.33
CA SER A 206 -0.35 -6.89 -10.53
C SER A 206 -1.08 -6.30 -9.31
N VAL A 207 -0.63 -5.16 -8.81
CA VAL A 207 -1.16 -4.54 -7.59
C VAL A 207 -2.41 -3.72 -7.87
N ARG A 208 -3.46 -3.99 -7.10
CA ARG A 208 -4.70 -3.21 -7.16
C ARG A 208 -4.43 -1.79 -6.69
N THR A 209 -4.86 -0.84 -7.49
CA THR A 209 -4.45 0.56 -7.36
C THR A 209 -5.65 1.48 -7.39
N ALA A 210 -5.74 2.38 -6.42
CA ALA A 210 -6.68 3.49 -6.44
C ALA A 210 -5.96 4.83 -6.26
N MET A 211 -6.57 5.89 -6.77
CA MET A 211 -6.12 7.27 -6.62
C MET A 211 -7.18 8.03 -5.84
N ILE A 212 -6.77 8.79 -4.83
CA ILE A 212 -7.66 9.56 -3.97
C ILE A 212 -7.18 11.01 -3.87
N SER A 213 -8.11 11.95 -3.91
CA SER A 213 -7.81 13.38 -3.76
C SER A 213 -7.12 13.66 -2.40
N PRO A 214 -6.39 14.77 -2.23
CA PRO A 214 -5.78 15.07 -0.94
C PRO A 214 -6.86 15.29 0.12
N ARG A 215 -6.46 15.18 1.39
CA ARG A 215 -7.30 15.73 2.46
C ARG A 215 -7.29 17.24 2.28
N ARG A 216 -8.45 17.89 2.44
CA ARG A 216 -8.43 19.34 2.63
C ARG A 216 -7.68 19.61 3.91
N ASP A 217 -6.72 20.52 3.86
CA ASP A 217 -6.09 21.02 5.08
C ASP A 217 -7.20 21.51 6.01
N ARG A 218 -7.12 21.11 7.28
CA ARG A 218 -8.04 21.55 8.32
C ARG A 218 -7.63 22.91 8.83
#